data_AF-A0AAX3KCF2-F1
#
_entry.id   AF-A0AAX3KCF2-F1
#
_cell.length_a   1.000
_cell.length_b   1.000
_cell.length_c   1.000
_cell.angle_alpha   90.00
_cell.angle_beta   90.00
_cell.angle_gamma   90.00
#
_symmetry.space_group_name_H-M   'P 1'
#
loop_
_entity.id
_entity.type
_entity.pdbx_description
1 polymer ?
#
loop_
_entity_poly.entity_id
_entity_poly.type
_entity_poly.pdbx_seq_one_letter_code
_entity_poly.pdbx_strand_id
1 'polypeptide(L)'
;MSLRFRGSDLRPVLAEAIANQCRVALAKDQGVYFLAERGERRPDGRVKLLAYAVGCNPDTDPFDDWWELARAELGGDDFGEFFDPKDSVFTRILQSSDDLELSATATYLSLAAVESA
;
A
#
# COMPACT_ATOMS: atom_id res chain seq x y z
N MET A 1 -15.47 -2.06 -5.95
CA MET A 1 -14.24 -2.74 -6.42
C MET A 1 -13.16 -2.46 -5.37
N SER A 2 -12.02 -3.14 -5.44
CA SER A 2 -10.98 -3.10 -4.41
C SER A 2 -9.59 -3.26 -5.03
N LEU A 3 -8.59 -2.70 -4.35
CA LEU A 3 -7.18 -2.88 -4.65
C LEU A 3 -6.58 -3.90 -3.68
N ARG A 4 -5.84 -4.86 -4.23
CA ARG A 4 -5.15 -5.88 -3.44
C ARG A 4 -3.67 -5.55 -3.33
N PHE A 5 -3.08 -5.73 -2.15
CA PHE A 5 -1.65 -5.65 -1.91
C PHE A 5 -1.16 -7.01 -1.43
N ARG A 6 -0.09 -7.52 -2.06
CA ARG A 6 0.48 -8.80 -1.67
C ARG A 6 1.06 -8.70 -0.27
N GLY A 7 0.68 -9.62 0.61
CA GLY A 7 1.20 -9.70 1.97
C GLY A 7 2.71 -9.92 1.99
N SER A 8 3.28 -10.61 0.99
CA SER A 8 4.73 -10.73 0.81
C SER A 8 5.46 -9.39 0.71
N ASP A 9 4.84 -8.42 0.05
CA ASP A 9 5.48 -7.14 -0.28
C ASP A 9 5.17 -6.11 0.81
N LEU A 10 3.99 -6.21 1.43
CA LEU A 10 3.56 -5.34 2.51
C LEU A 10 4.26 -5.63 3.84
N ARG A 11 4.55 -6.90 4.16
CA ARG A 11 5.19 -7.28 5.44
C ARG A 11 6.52 -6.56 5.70
N PRO A 12 7.47 -6.45 4.74
CA PRO A 12 8.69 -5.66 4.91
C PRO A 12 8.43 -4.19 5.25
N VAL A 13 7.44 -3.56 4.60
CA VAL A 13 7.06 -2.16 4.84
C VAL A 13 6.53 -1.97 6.26
N LEU A 14 5.65 -2.88 6.72
CA LEU A 14 5.10 -2.84 8.07
C LEU A 14 6.19 -3.08 9.13
N ALA A 15 7.08 -4.04 8.90
CA ALA A 15 8.20 -4.32 9.79
C ALA A 15 9.14 -3.10 9.92
N GLU A 16 9.42 -2.41 8.81
CA GLU A 16 10.22 -1.18 8.80
C GLU A 16 9.51 -0.06 9.60
N ALA A 17 8.22 0.16 9.38
CA ALA A 17 7.46 1.18 10.11
C ALA A 17 7.47 0.93 11.63
N ILE A 18 7.31 -0.33 12.05
CA ILE A 18 7.38 -0.73 13.46
C ILE A 18 8.77 -0.50 14.03
N ALA A 19 9.81 -0.94 13.32
CA ALA A 19 11.21 -0.79 13.76
C ALA A 19 11.60 0.69 13.92
N ASN A 20 11.11 1.54 13.02
CA ASN A 20 11.38 2.98 13.03
C ASN A 20 10.39 3.78 13.90
N GLN A 21 9.47 3.08 14.59
CA GLN A 21 8.43 3.66 15.44
C GLN A 21 7.64 4.79 14.74
N CYS A 22 7.28 4.58 13.48
CA CYS A 22 6.57 5.54 12.66
C CYS A 22 5.26 4.96 12.09
N ARG A 23 4.49 5.81 11.41
CA ARG A 23 3.25 5.39 10.75
C ARG A 23 3.55 4.67 9.44
N VAL A 24 2.59 3.91 8.94
CA VAL A 24 2.58 3.45 7.56
C VAL A 24 1.72 4.42 6.74
N ALA A 25 2.17 4.80 5.56
CA ALA A 25 1.45 5.67 4.65
C ALA A 25 0.93 4.86 3.46
N LEU A 26 -0.32 5.10 3.06
CA LEU A 26 -0.84 4.76 1.73
C LEU A 26 -0.70 6.01 0.88
N ALA A 27 -0.09 5.89 -0.29
CA ALA A 27 0.03 6.98 -1.25
C ALA A 27 -0.58 6.58 -2.59
N LYS A 28 -1.22 7.54 -3.25
CA LYS A 28 -1.55 7.51 -4.67
C LYS A 28 -0.87 8.70 -5.34
N ASP A 29 0.05 8.39 -6.24
CA ASP A 29 0.73 9.34 -7.12
C ASP A 29 1.21 8.63 -8.41
N GLN A 30 2.46 8.19 -8.47
CA GLN A 30 3.01 7.30 -9.48
C GLN A 30 2.72 5.85 -9.07
N GLY A 31 1.45 5.46 -9.22
CA GLY A 31 0.91 4.19 -8.75
C GLY A 31 0.17 4.32 -7.41
N VAL A 32 -0.10 3.18 -6.78
CA VAL A 32 -0.75 3.09 -5.47
C VAL A 32 0.05 2.15 -4.59
N TYR A 33 0.55 2.62 -3.45
CA TYR A 33 1.46 1.83 -2.62
C TYR A 33 1.44 2.20 -1.14
N PHE A 34 1.88 1.24 -0.32
CA PHE A 34 2.24 1.48 1.06
C PHE A 34 3.76 1.70 1.22
N LEU A 35 4.13 2.57 2.16
CA LEU A 35 5.50 2.80 2.61
C LEU A 35 5.55 3.12 4.11
N ALA A 36 6.72 2.92 4.73
CA ALA A 36 6.96 3.45 6.06
C ALA A 36 7.18 4.98 5.98
N GLU A 37 6.51 5.75 6.85
CA GLU A 37 6.66 7.22 6.92
C GLU A 37 8.14 7.63 7.04
N ARG A 38 8.92 6.84 7.79
CA ARG A 38 10.36 7.02 7.99
C ARG A 38 11.14 5.83 7.45
N GLY A 39 10.87 5.43 6.21
CA GLY A 39 11.58 4.32 5.54
C GLY A 39 12.99 4.66 5.06
N GLU A 40 13.82 3.64 4.89
CA GLU A 40 15.17 3.77 4.31
C GLU A 40 15.09 4.30 2.88
N ARG A 41 16.01 5.20 2.53
CA ARG A 41 16.14 5.76 1.18
C ARG A 41 17.35 5.16 0.48
N ARG A 42 17.19 4.86 -0.81
CA ARG A 42 18.29 4.50 -1.71
C ARG A 42 19.17 5.73 -1.97
N PRO A 43 20.41 5.56 -2.46
CA PRO A 43 21.30 6.68 -2.79
C PRO A 43 20.73 7.68 -3.82
N ASP A 44 19.78 7.24 -4.65
CA ASP A 44 19.05 8.06 -5.62
C ASP A 44 17.86 8.84 -4.99
N GLY A 45 17.63 8.70 -3.68
CA GLY A 45 16.55 9.35 -2.94
C GLY A 45 15.22 8.58 -2.92
N ARG A 46 15.08 7.49 -3.70
CA ARG A 46 13.86 6.68 -3.72
C ARG A 46 13.67 5.91 -2.41
N VAL A 47 12.42 5.71 -2.00
CA VAL A 47 12.12 4.81 -0.87
C VAL A 47 12.56 3.40 -1.26
N LYS A 48 13.23 2.71 -0.33
CA LYS A 48 13.76 1.38 -0.60
C LYS A 48 12.66 0.32 -0.67
N LEU A 49 11.70 0.41 0.25
CA LEU A 49 10.57 -0.52 0.40
C LEU A 49 9.25 0.18 0.06
N LEU A 50 8.63 -0.28 -1.02
CA LEU A 50 7.29 0.09 -1.44
C LEU A 50 6.49 -1.19 -1.67
N ALA A 51 5.25 -1.21 -1.20
CA ALA A 51 4.31 -2.31 -1.47
C ALA A 51 3.19 -1.77 -2.37
N TYR A 52 3.32 -1.99 -3.68
CA TYR A 52 2.31 -1.56 -4.65
C TYR A 52 1.06 -2.41 -4.60
N ALA A 53 -0.09 -1.81 -4.89
CA ALA A 53 -1.29 -2.57 -5.21
C ALA A 53 -1.06 -3.33 -6.52
N VAL A 54 -1.63 -4.53 -6.62
CA VAL A 54 -1.56 -5.39 -7.80
C VAL A 54 -2.17 -4.66 -8.99
N GLY A 55 -1.40 -4.47 -10.05
CA GLY A 55 -1.80 -3.72 -11.25
C GLY A 55 -1.64 -2.20 -11.10
N CYS A 56 -1.06 -1.70 -10.00
CA CYS A 56 -0.80 -0.28 -9.77
C CYS A 56 0.69 0.07 -9.66
N ASN A 57 1.59 -0.75 -10.21
CA ASN A 57 3.03 -0.51 -10.15
C ASN A 57 3.55 0.05 -11.50
N PRO A 58 3.96 1.33 -11.56
CA PRO A 58 4.39 1.95 -12.81
C PRO A 58 5.71 1.40 -13.38
N ASP A 59 6.50 0.68 -12.58
CA ASP A 59 7.75 0.04 -13.04
C ASP A 59 7.47 -1.26 -13.81
N THR A 60 6.30 -1.88 -13.63
CA THR A 60 5.97 -3.20 -14.20
C THR A 60 4.68 -3.24 -15.02
N ASP A 61 3.71 -2.40 -14.68
CA ASP A 61 2.40 -2.35 -15.31
C ASP A 61 2.36 -1.23 -16.37
N PRO A 62 1.70 -1.43 -17.53
CA PRO A 62 1.54 -0.38 -18.54
C PRO A 62 0.84 0.86 -18.01
N PHE A 63 1.23 2.04 -18.50
CA PHE A 63 0.73 3.33 -17.99
C PHE A 63 -0.80 3.43 -17.98
N ASP A 64 -1.44 3.16 -19.12
CA ASP A 64 -2.89 3.28 -19.25
C ASP A 64 -3.63 2.31 -18.32
N ASP A 65 -3.07 1.12 -18.11
CA ASP A 65 -3.69 0.07 -17.27
C ASP A 65 -3.66 0.46 -15.79
N TRP A 66 -2.48 0.81 -15.26
CA TRP A 66 -2.36 1.14 -13.84
C TRP A 66 -3.06 2.45 -13.51
N TRP A 67 -3.00 3.44 -14.42
CA TRP A 67 -3.58 4.76 -14.21
C TRP A 67 -5.10 4.68 -14.20
N GLU A 68 -5.73 3.99 -15.15
CA GLU A 68 -7.19 3.83 -15.15
C GLU A 68 -7.67 3.00 -13.96
N LEU A 69 -6.92 1.96 -13.54
CA LEU A 69 -7.27 1.18 -12.35
C LEU A 69 -7.22 2.05 -11.08
N ALA A 70 -6.11 2.77 -10.85
CA ALA A 70 -5.98 3.65 -9.71
C ALA A 70 -7.07 4.75 -9.71
N ARG A 71 -7.39 5.30 -10.89
CA ARG A 71 -8.42 6.32 -11.06
C ARG A 71 -9.82 5.78 -10.83
N ALA A 72 -10.13 4.57 -11.29
CA ALA A 72 -11.42 3.94 -11.10
C ALA A 72 -11.68 3.59 -9.62
N GLU A 73 -10.66 3.12 -8.91
CA GLU A 73 -10.80 2.68 -7.52
C GLU A 73 -10.71 3.81 -6.50
N LEU A 74 -9.85 4.81 -6.74
CA LEU A 74 -9.50 5.83 -5.75
C LEU A 74 -9.74 7.27 -6.22
N GLY A 75 -10.26 7.46 -7.45
CA GLY A 75 -10.49 8.78 -8.02
C GLY A 75 -9.26 9.40 -8.68
N GLY A 76 -9.44 10.59 -9.24
CA GLY A 76 -8.42 11.26 -10.06
C GLY A 76 -7.24 11.84 -9.24
N ASP A 77 -7.51 12.33 -8.04
CA ASP A 77 -6.56 13.15 -7.29
C ASP A 77 -5.48 12.32 -6.57
N ASP A 78 -4.29 12.91 -6.42
CA ASP A 78 -3.21 12.35 -5.62
C ASP A 78 -3.52 12.53 -4.13
N PHE A 79 -3.18 11.54 -3.31
CA PHE A 79 -3.40 11.62 -1.87
C PHE A 79 -2.39 10.79 -1.07
N GLY A 80 -2.34 11.07 0.24
CA GLY A 80 -1.59 10.28 1.20
C GLY A 80 -2.36 10.14 2.51
N GLU A 81 -2.54 8.91 2.98
CA GLU A 81 -3.21 8.60 4.24
C GLU A 81 -2.28 7.84 5.18
N PHE A 82 -2.32 8.17 6.47
CA PHE A 82 -1.47 7.54 7.48
C PHE A 82 -2.26 6.60 8.39
N PHE A 83 -1.65 5.45 8.68
CA PHE A 83 -2.22 4.45 9.58
C PHE A 83 -1.22 4.03 10.65
N ASP A 84 -1.75 3.57 11.79
CA ASP A 84 -0.94 2.93 12.82
C ASP A 84 -0.56 1.51 12.35
N PRO A 85 0.73 1.16 12.22
CA PRO A 85 1.13 -0.20 11.82
C PRO A 85 0.72 -1.27 12.85
N LYS A 86 0.26 -0.88 14.05
CA LYS A 86 -0.30 -1.77 15.07
C LYS A 86 -1.80 -1.97 14.95
N ASP A 87 -2.45 -1.40 13.94
CA ASP A 87 -3.84 -1.74 13.65
C ASP A 87 -3.99 -3.27 13.52
N SER A 88 -5.13 -3.77 13.98
CA SER A 88 -5.50 -5.18 13.91
C SER A 88 -5.34 -5.78 12.50
N VAL A 89 -5.64 -5.01 11.44
CA VAL A 89 -5.52 -5.50 10.07
C VAL A 89 -4.06 -5.76 9.70
N PHE A 90 -3.17 -4.82 10.00
CA PHE A 90 -1.73 -4.96 9.72
C PHE A 90 -1.07 -6.00 10.60
N THR A 91 -1.50 -6.09 11.87
CA THR A 91 -1.06 -7.14 12.79
C THR A 91 -1.40 -8.51 12.23
N ARG A 92 -2.59 -8.69 11.65
CA ARG A 92 -2.99 -9.94 10.99
C ARG A 92 -2.11 -10.23 9.76
N ILE A 93 -1.88 -9.25 8.88
CA ILE A 93 -0.99 -9.42 7.71
C ILE A 93 0.43 -9.86 8.13
N LEU A 94 0.95 -9.30 9.23
CA LEU A 94 2.27 -9.67 9.76
C LEU A 94 2.32 -11.11 10.29
N GLN A 95 1.20 -11.65 10.75
CA GLN A 95 1.11 -12.95 11.43
C GLN A 95 0.60 -14.08 10.54
N SER A 96 0.14 -13.78 9.32
CA SER A 96 -0.39 -14.77 8.38
C SER A 96 0.26 -14.66 7.00
N SER A 97 -0.24 -15.46 6.06
CA SER A 97 0.02 -15.34 4.63
C SER A 97 -1.04 -14.53 3.90
N ASP A 98 -1.92 -13.82 4.62
CA ASP A 98 -3.00 -13.04 4.02
C ASP A 98 -2.45 -11.85 3.22
N ASP A 99 -3.22 -11.47 2.21
CA ASP A 99 -3.07 -10.21 1.48
C ASP A 99 -3.93 -9.12 2.11
N LEU A 100 -3.66 -7.87 1.75
CA LEU A 100 -4.48 -6.73 2.16
C LEU A 100 -5.40 -6.33 1.01
N GLU A 101 -6.69 -6.14 1.31
CA GLU A 101 -7.66 -5.53 0.43
C GLU A 101 -7.98 -4.10 0.90
N LEU A 102 -7.89 -3.14 0.00
CA LEU A 102 -8.30 -1.76 0.17
C LEU A 102 -9.54 -1.51 -0.70
N SER A 103 -10.58 -0.98 -0.10
CA SER A 103 -11.74 -0.46 -0.84
C SER A 103 -12.02 0.98 -0.44
N ALA A 104 -12.51 1.76 -1.39
CA ALA A 104 -12.87 3.14 -1.16
C ALA A 104 -14.35 3.39 -1.44
N THR A 105 -14.90 4.30 -0.67
CA THR A 105 -16.15 5.00 -0.97
C THR A 105 -15.83 6.48 -1.15
N ALA A 106 -16.83 7.30 -1.45
CA ALA A 106 -16.65 8.74 -1.60
C ALA A 106 -16.04 9.43 -0.35
N THR A 107 -16.14 8.83 0.83
CA THR A 107 -15.71 9.46 2.09
C THR A 107 -14.85 8.58 3.00
N TYR A 108 -14.68 7.30 2.68
CA TYR A 108 -13.99 6.36 3.57
C TYR A 108 -13.13 5.37 2.78
N LEU A 109 -11.96 5.07 3.36
CA LEU A 109 -11.15 3.91 3.02
C LEU A 109 -11.42 2.78 4.02
N SER A 110 -11.55 1.56 3.50
CA SER A 110 -11.72 0.34 4.28
C SER A 110 -10.57 -0.63 3.99
N LEU A 111 -10.00 -1.20 5.04
CA LEU A 111 -8.90 -2.16 4.98
C LEU A 111 -9.35 -3.51 5.52
N ALA A 112 -9.06 -4.59 4.80
CA ALA A 112 -9.36 -5.95 5.24
C ALA A 112 -8.21 -6.90 4.91
N ALA A 113 -7.91 -7.81 5.84
CA ALA A 113 -7.02 -8.94 5.56
C ALA A 113 -7.82 -10.07 4.90
N VAL A 114 -7.32 -10.55 3.77
CA VAL A 114 -8.01 -11.52 2.91
C VAL A 114 -7.06 -12.66 2.57
N GLU A 115 -7.60 -13.86 2.35
CA GLU A 115 -6.78 -15.00 1.94
C GLU A 115 -6.04 -14.69 0.64
N SER A 116 -4.76 -15.05 0.58
CA SER A 116 -3.93 -14.83 -0.60
C SER A 116 -4.44 -15.67 -1.77
N ALA A 117 -4.45 -15.08 -2.96
CA ALA A 117 -4.93 -15.74 -4.19
C ALA A 117 -3.83 -16.54 -4.89
#